data_AF-A0A0A6X984-F1
#
_entry.id   AF-A0A0A6X984-F1
#
_cell.length_a   1.000
_cell.length_b   1.000
_cell.length_c   1.000
_cell.angle_alpha   90.00
_cell.angle_beta   90.00
_cell.angle_gamma   90.00
#
_symmetry.space_group_name_H-M   'P 1'
#
loop_
_entity.id
_entity.type
_entity.pdbx_description
1 polymer ?
#
loop_
_entity_poly.entity_id
_entity_poly.type
_entity_poly.pdbx_seq_one_letter_code
_entity_poly.pdbx_strand_id
1 'polypeptide(L)'
;MFEWTARFRLPILLGALAIGVLYAVTGVVRTDRVQPLLLIGMGLVNLVLFLGAFYAGARYRPAALVARPDVPAFDVPVSPALVLGAALATTLGTAMGAGIVEDALSGDAAWVVAVLFAGLFVVLIAWWWALALGRFGVRLRPDGIEDRQSLGATFIPWEAFDGVDFPAHAGSPHRILLNVSRPGLVRKRGRRSGEITVVSSLSTDSVFLAGVIHWYAHRPEARAAIGTESERDRLVSEWGGGAAIR
;
A
#
# COMPACT_ATOMS: atom_id res chain seq x y z
N MET A 1 13.66 9.12 -3.56
CA MET A 1 13.81 8.13 -4.67
C MET A 1 12.49 7.47 -5.06
N PHE A 2 11.63 7.02 -4.13
CA PHE A 2 10.41 6.27 -4.50
C PHE A 2 9.15 7.10 -4.83
N GLU A 3 9.19 8.43 -4.75
CA GLU A 3 8.03 9.29 -5.09
C GLU A 3 7.52 9.07 -6.52
N TRP A 4 8.44 8.77 -7.44
CA TRP A 4 8.12 8.36 -8.80
C TRP A 4 7.17 7.14 -8.84
N THR A 5 7.38 6.13 -7.99
CA THR A 5 6.51 4.94 -7.99
C THR A 5 5.06 5.28 -7.66
N ALA A 6 4.84 6.24 -6.76
CA ALA A 6 3.51 6.69 -6.38
C ALA A 6 2.83 7.48 -7.52
N ARG A 7 3.58 8.11 -8.42
CA ARG A 7 3.04 8.81 -9.60
C ARG A 7 2.80 7.87 -10.78
N PHE A 8 3.67 6.88 -10.99
CA PHE A 8 3.68 5.99 -12.15
C PHE A 8 3.19 4.58 -11.84
N ARG A 9 2.30 4.42 -10.85
CA ARG A 9 1.78 3.11 -10.40
C ARG A 9 1.21 2.29 -11.55
N LEU A 10 0.29 2.89 -12.31
CA LEU A 10 -0.37 2.20 -13.42
C LEU A 10 0.62 1.84 -14.55
N PRO A 11 1.48 2.75 -15.04
CA PRO A 11 2.53 2.40 -15.98
C PRO A 11 3.47 1.28 -15.50
N ILE A 12 3.85 1.25 -14.22
CA ILE A 12 4.69 0.19 -13.66
C ILE A 12 3.98 -1.16 -13.73
N LEU A 13 2.70 -1.21 -13.31
CA LEU A 13 1.91 -2.44 -13.34
C LEU A 13 1.64 -2.94 -14.76
N LEU A 14 1.33 -2.03 -15.70
CA LEU A 14 1.16 -2.36 -17.11
C LEU A 14 2.48 -2.82 -17.75
N GLY A 15 3.60 -2.18 -17.40
CA GLY A 15 4.92 -2.60 -17.86
C GLY A 15 5.29 -3.99 -17.34
N ALA A 16 5.02 -4.28 -16.07
CA ALA A 16 5.20 -5.61 -15.48
C ALA A 16 4.35 -6.68 -16.20
N LEU A 17 3.08 -6.37 -16.48
CA LEU A 17 2.20 -7.24 -17.26
C LEU A 17 2.74 -7.47 -18.68
N ALA A 18 3.17 -6.42 -19.38
CA ALA A 18 3.70 -6.51 -20.74
C ALA A 18 4.98 -7.36 -20.80
N ILE A 19 5.91 -7.17 -19.84
CA ILE A 19 7.12 -7.99 -19.70
C ILE A 19 6.75 -9.45 -19.46
N GLY A 20 5.80 -9.69 -18.55
CA GLY A 20 5.30 -11.02 -18.23
C GLY A 20 4.68 -11.76 -19.42
N VAL A 21 3.82 -11.07 -20.18
CA VAL A 21 3.20 -11.61 -21.40
C VAL A 21 4.24 -11.84 -22.49
N LEU A 22 5.16 -10.90 -22.71
CA LEU A 22 6.23 -11.07 -23.68
C LEU A 22 7.07 -12.31 -23.35
N TYR A 23 7.43 -12.48 -22.08
CA TYR A 23 8.13 -13.66 -21.61
C TYR A 23 7.35 -14.94 -21.89
N ALA A 24 6.07 -14.99 -21.50
CA ALA A 24 5.19 -16.13 -21.74
C ALA A 24 5.11 -16.52 -23.21
N VAL A 25 4.88 -15.55 -24.10
CA VAL A 25 4.80 -15.78 -25.55
C VAL A 25 6.13 -16.25 -26.12
N THR A 26 7.25 -15.64 -25.71
CA THR A 26 8.56 -16.05 -26.21
C THR A 26 8.99 -17.44 -25.74
N GLY A 27 8.53 -17.87 -24.56
CA GLY A 27 8.74 -19.21 -24.04
C GLY A 27 8.06 -20.28 -24.89
N VAL A 28 6.86 -20.01 -25.40
CA VAL A 28 6.08 -20.96 -26.23
C VAL A 28 6.65 -21.09 -27.66
N VAL A 29 7.27 -20.03 -28.19
CA VAL A 29 7.56 -19.92 -29.64
C VAL A 29 9.00 -20.30 -30.02
N ARG A 30 9.96 -20.47 -29.09
CA ARG A 30 11.40 -20.47 -29.45
C ARG A 30 12.32 -21.51 -28.80
N THR A 31 13.38 -21.78 -29.57
CA THR A 31 14.47 -22.77 -29.50
C THR A 31 15.40 -22.70 -28.28
N ASP A 32 15.95 -23.87 -27.91
CA ASP A 32 16.83 -24.17 -26.75
C ASP A 32 17.96 -23.16 -26.44
N ARG A 33 18.43 -22.38 -27.42
CA ARG A 33 19.57 -21.47 -27.24
C ARG A 33 19.22 -20.14 -26.55
N VAL A 34 17.99 -19.63 -26.69
CA VAL A 34 17.60 -18.31 -26.14
C VAL A 34 16.88 -18.41 -24.80
N GLN A 35 16.31 -19.58 -24.50
CA GLN A 35 15.54 -19.82 -23.28
C GLN A 35 16.35 -19.58 -21.98
N PRO A 36 17.64 -19.99 -21.87
CA PRO A 36 18.42 -19.71 -20.66
C PRO A 36 18.61 -18.21 -20.42
N LEU A 37 18.83 -17.43 -21.48
CA LEU A 37 19.02 -15.99 -21.39
C LEU A 37 17.72 -15.28 -20.94
N LEU A 38 16.57 -15.71 -21.47
CA LEU A 38 15.26 -15.20 -21.06
C LEU A 38 14.96 -15.52 -19.59
N LEU A 39 15.26 -16.74 -19.14
CA LEU A 39 15.12 -17.15 -17.74
C LEU A 39 15.98 -16.29 -16.81
N ILE A 40 17.25 -16.06 -17.17
CA ILE A 40 18.15 -15.19 -16.43
C ILE A 40 17.59 -13.76 -16.38
N GLY A 41 17.17 -13.21 -17.52
CA GLY A 41 16.58 -11.87 -17.59
C GLY A 41 15.35 -11.71 -16.70
N MET A 42 14.43 -12.67 -16.75
CA MET A 42 13.23 -12.68 -15.91
C MET A 42 13.57 -12.83 -14.43
N GLY A 43 14.52 -13.70 -14.09
CA GLY A 43 15.04 -13.86 -12.74
C GLY A 43 15.60 -12.55 -12.18
N LEU A 44 16.36 -11.80 -12.98
CA LEU A 44 16.89 -10.49 -12.61
C LEU A 44 15.78 -9.45 -12.41
N VAL A 45 14.77 -9.41 -13.29
CA VAL A 45 13.61 -8.51 -13.13
C VAL A 45 12.88 -8.79 -11.82
N ASN A 46 12.57 -10.06 -11.54
CA ASN A 46 11.89 -10.44 -10.30
C ASN A 46 12.74 -10.15 -9.07
N LEU A 47 14.06 -10.37 -9.14
CA LEU A 47 14.98 -10.05 -8.05
C LEU A 47 15.01 -8.54 -7.77
N VAL A 48 15.06 -7.70 -8.80
CA VAL A 48 15.03 -6.24 -8.65
C VAL A 48 13.70 -5.78 -8.05
N LEU A 49 12.57 -6.30 -8.53
CA LEU A 49 11.25 -5.98 -7.98
C LEU A 49 11.12 -6.41 -6.52
N PHE A 50 11.61 -7.61 -6.18
CA PHE A 50 11.62 -8.14 -4.82
C PHE A 50 12.48 -7.29 -3.88
N LEU A 51 13.74 -7.05 -4.24
CA LEU A 51 14.66 -6.23 -3.44
C LEU A 51 14.14 -4.79 -3.31
N GLY A 52 13.58 -4.22 -4.37
CA GLY A 52 12.97 -2.91 -4.38
C GLY A 52 11.75 -2.83 -3.45
N ALA A 53 10.84 -3.81 -3.51
CA ALA A 53 9.68 -3.89 -2.64
C ALA A 53 10.08 -4.05 -1.17
N PHE A 54 11.04 -4.94 -0.90
CA PHE A 54 11.57 -5.18 0.44
C PHE A 54 12.25 -3.92 1.01
N TYR A 55 13.15 -3.31 0.25
CA TYR A 55 13.83 -2.08 0.67
C TYR A 55 12.85 -0.92 0.89
N ALA A 56 11.89 -0.75 -0.01
CA ALA A 56 10.84 0.26 0.14
C ALA A 56 10.00 0.00 1.41
N GLY A 57 9.58 -1.23 1.66
CA GLY A 57 8.79 -1.57 2.85
C GLY A 57 9.57 -1.38 4.15
N ALA A 58 10.87 -1.69 4.13
CA ALA A 58 11.73 -1.55 5.31
C ALA A 58 12.06 -0.09 5.61
N ARG A 59 12.42 0.70 4.59
CA ARG A 59 13.08 2.00 4.75
C ARG A 59 12.28 3.20 4.27
N TYR A 60 11.37 3.05 3.31
CA TYR A 60 10.68 4.20 2.73
C TYR A 60 9.43 4.57 3.53
N ARG A 61 9.60 5.53 4.43
CA ARG A 61 8.53 6.12 5.25
C ARG A 61 8.69 7.63 5.27
N PRO A 62 8.31 8.33 4.19
CA PRO A 62 8.40 9.77 4.19
C PRO A 62 7.47 10.36 5.25
N ALA A 63 7.91 11.43 5.91
CA ALA A 63 7.03 12.30 6.68
C ALA A 63 6.19 13.16 5.72
N ALA A 64 5.23 12.50 5.06
CA ALA A 64 4.46 13.09 3.97
C ALA A 64 2.97 12.75 4.09
N LEU A 65 2.17 13.73 3.69
CA LEU A 65 0.72 13.64 3.49
C LEU A 65 0.38 14.15 2.08
N VAL A 66 -0.71 13.63 1.52
CA VAL A 66 -1.27 14.09 0.25
C VAL A 66 -2.53 14.88 0.56
N ALA A 67 -2.48 16.18 0.32
CA ALA A 67 -3.64 17.06 0.39
C ALA A 67 -4.67 16.71 -0.68
N ARG A 68 -5.95 16.71 -0.31
CA ARG A 68 -7.08 16.48 -1.21
C ARG A 68 -8.03 17.67 -1.07
N PRO A 69 -7.96 18.67 -1.96
CA PRO A 69 -8.87 19.81 -1.90
C PRO A 69 -10.32 19.41 -2.24
N ASP A 70 -10.52 18.43 -3.12
CA ASP A 70 -11.87 17.98 -3.54
C ASP A 70 -12.67 17.30 -2.41
N VAL A 71 -11.96 16.67 -1.47
CA VAL A 71 -12.53 16.01 -0.30
C VAL A 71 -11.62 16.39 0.86
N PRO A 72 -12.01 17.34 1.72
CA PRO A 72 -11.12 17.97 2.70
C PRO A 72 -10.53 16.90 3.61
N ALA A 73 -9.35 16.43 3.24
CA ALA A 73 -8.71 15.28 3.84
C ALA A 73 -7.22 15.23 3.50
N PHE A 74 -6.43 14.71 4.43
CA PHE A 74 -5.08 14.26 4.16
C PHE A 74 -5.07 12.74 3.97
N ASP A 75 -4.66 12.28 2.80
CA ASP A 75 -4.38 10.87 2.52
C ASP A 75 -2.90 10.58 2.83
N VAL A 76 -2.57 9.37 3.30
CA VAL A 76 -1.19 8.88 3.22
C VAL A 76 -0.81 8.56 1.77
N PRO A 77 0.43 8.79 1.32
CA PRO A 77 0.91 8.33 0.03
C PRO A 77 0.76 6.81 -0.08
N VAL A 78 0.69 6.27 -1.29
CA VAL A 78 0.68 4.80 -1.45
C VAL A 78 2.08 4.25 -1.26
N SER A 79 2.16 3.12 -0.56
CA SER A 79 3.41 2.42 -0.32
C SER A 79 4.01 1.90 -1.63
N PRO A 80 5.23 2.31 -2.00
CA PRO A 80 5.94 1.76 -3.15
C PRO A 80 6.11 0.24 -3.08
N ALA A 81 6.22 -0.31 -1.87
CA ALA A 81 6.33 -1.74 -1.65
C ALA A 81 5.09 -2.50 -2.16
N LEU A 82 3.88 -1.93 -2.03
CA LEU A 82 2.66 -2.52 -2.57
C LEU A 82 2.65 -2.51 -4.10
N VAL A 83 3.11 -1.42 -4.71
CA VAL A 83 3.17 -1.28 -6.18
C VAL A 83 4.19 -2.27 -6.77
N LEU A 84 5.39 -2.33 -6.19
CA LEU A 84 6.45 -3.23 -6.63
C LEU A 84 6.10 -4.70 -6.33
N GLY A 85 5.46 -4.97 -5.19
CA GLY A 85 4.94 -6.30 -4.86
C GLY A 85 3.85 -6.76 -5.82
N ALA A 86 2.93 -5.88 -6.21
CA ALA A 86 1.93 -6.17 -7.22
C ALA A 86 2.56 -6.40 -8.62
N ALA A 87 3.57 -5.62 -8.98
CA ALA A 87 4.35 -5.83 -10.21
C ALA A 87 5.04 -7.21 -10.21
N LEU A 88 5.70 -7.58 -9.10
CA LEU A 88 6.33 -8.89 -8.90
C LEU A 88 5.32 -10.05 -8.99
N ALA A 89 4.17 -9.91 -8.32
CA ALA A 89 3.11 -10.92 -8.40
C ALA A 89 2.62 -11.07 -9.84
N THR A 90 2.50 -9.98 -10.58
CA THR A 90 2.07 -10.00 -11.99
C THR A 90 3.07 -10.75 -12.86
N THR A 91 4.37 -10.43 -12.76
CA THR A 91 5.42 -11.08 -13.58
C THR A 91 5.54 -12.57 -13.27
N LEU A 92 5.48 -12.96 -12.00
CA LEU A 92 5.48 -14.37 -11.60
C LEU A 92 4.24 -15.11 -12.10
N GLY A 93 3.05 -14.51 -11.97
CA GLY A 93 1.82 -15.16 -12.40
C GLY A 93 1.73 -15.36 -13.89
N THR A 94 2.22 -14.41 -14.70
CA THR A 94 2.28 -14.59 -16.15
C THR A 94 3.23 -15.72 -16.56
N ALA A 95 4.36 -15.88 -15.86
CA ALA A 95 5.29 -16.98 -16.12
C ALA A 95 4.68 -18.35 -15.75
N MET A 96 3.98 -18.42 -14.61
CA MET A 96 3.25 -19.61 -14.22
C MET A 96 2.16 -19.95 -15.25
N GLY A 97 1.37 -18.96 -15.67
CA GLY A 97 0.31 -19.17 -16.67
C GLY A 97 0.82 -19.74 -18.00
N ALA A 98 2.03 -19.38 -18.42
CA ALA A 98 2.66 -19.92 -19.64
C ALA A 98 2.90 -21.43 -19.53
N GLY A 99 3.48 -21.89 -18.42
CA GLY A 99 3.73 -23.33 -18.21
C GLY A 99 2.44 -24.15 -18.16
N ILE A 100 1.38 -23.58 -17.59
CA ILE A 100 0.06 -24.24 -17.51
C ILE A 100 -0.55 -24.44 -18.90
N VAL A 101 -0.35 -23.48 -19.82
CA VAL A 101 -0.79 -23.63 -21.20
C VAL A 101 0.02 -24.71 -21.91
N GLU A 102 1.34 -24.78 -21.67
CA GLU A 102 2.20 -25.82 -22.23
C GLU A 102 1.81 -27.22 -21.75
N ASP A 103 1.56 -27.39 -20.44
CA ASP A 103 1.09 -28.64 -19.83
C ASP A 103 -0.26 -29.09 -20.40
N ALA A 104 -1.18 -28.14 -20.62
CA ALA A 104 -2.48 -28.41 -21.22
C ALA A 104 -2.34 -28.86 -22.69
N LEU A 105 -1.43 -28.25 -23.45
CA LEU A 105 -1.17 -28.61 -24.85
C LEU A 105 -0.44 -29.95 -24.99
N SER A 106 0.40 -30.32 -24.02
CA SER A 106 1.10 -31.61 -24.00
C SER A 106 0.19 -32.78 -23.55
N GLY A 107 -1.01 -32.49 -23.05
CA GLY A 107 -1.98 -33.49 -22.60
C GLY A 107 -1.67 -34.06 -21.21
N ASP A 108 -0.84 -33.37 -20.41
CA ASP A 108 -0.54 -33.79 -19.04
C ASP A 108 -1.78 -33.66 -18.14
N ALA A 109 -2.24 -34.76 -17.54
CA ALA A 109 -3.41 -34.79 -16.66
C ALA A 109 -3.35 -33.80 -15.48
N ALA A 110 -2.16 -33.27 -15.14
CA ALA A 110 -2.00 -32.22 -14.13
C ALA A 110 -2.61 -30.86 -14.54
N TRP A 111 -2.95 -30.63 -15.82
CA TRP A 111 -3.42 -29.34 -16.31
C TRP A 111 -4.69 -28.83 -15.61
N VAL A 112 -5.59 -29.72 -15.16
CA VAL A 112 -6.82 -29.33 -14.46
C VAL A 112 -6.49 -28.67 -13.11
N VAL A 113 -5.58 -29.27 -12.35
CA VAL A 113 -5.11 -28.70 -11.07
C VAL A 113 -4.40 -27.38 -11.34
N ALA A 114 -3.57 -27.34 -12.37
CA ALA A 114 -2.83 -26.17 -12.78
C ALA A 114 -3.77 -24.98 -13.12
N VAL A 115 -4.85 -25.22 -13.87
CA VAL A 115 -5.87 -24.20 -14.19
C VAL A 115 -6.56 -23.64 -12.94
N LEU A 116 -6.89 -24.49 -11.96
CA LEU A 116 -7.48 -24.02 -10.69
C LEU A 116 -6.50 -23.11 -9.93
N PHE A 117 -5.23 -23.48 -9.87
CA PHE A 117 -4.18 -22.64 -9.29
C PHE A 117 -4.00 -21.33 -10.06
N ALA A 118 -4.05 -21.35 -11.40
CA ALA A 118 -4.02 -20.15 -12.22
C ALA A 118 -5.16 -19.20 -11.89
N GLY A 119 -6.39 -19.73 -11.78
CA GLY A 119 -7.56 -18.94 -11.41
C GLY A 119 -7.40 -18.26 -10.05
N LEU A 120 -6.94 -19.00 -9.04
CA LEU A 120 -6.63 -18.43 -7.72
C LEU A 120 -5.54 -17.34 -7.80
N PHE A 121 -4.53 -17.57 -8.63
CA PHE A 121 -3.43 -16.62 -8.80
C PHE A 121 -3.89 -15.34 -9.51
N VAL A 122 -4.77 -15.43 -10.50
CA VAL A 122 -5.41 -14.26 -11.14
C VAL A 122 -6.20 -13.45 -10.13
N VAL A 123 -6.98 -14.11 -9.26
CA VAL A 123 -7.69 -13.43 -8.16
C VAL A 123 -6.71 -12.74 -7.21
N LEU A 124 -5.59 -13.38 -6.87
CA LEU A 124 -4.55 -12.80 -6.03
C LEU A 124 -3.91 -11.56 -6.71
N ILE A 125 -3.56 -11.63 -7.99
CA ILE A 125 -3.01 -10.48 -8.75
C ILE A 125 -4.02 -9.33 -8.76
N ALA A 126 -5.30 -9.62 -9.09
CA ALA A 126 -6.35 -8.61 -9.09
C ALA A 126 -6.49 -7.95 -7.71
N TRP A 127 -6.38 -8.72 -6.62
CA TRP A 127 -6.38 -8.20 -5.27
C TRP A 127 -5.16 -7.30 -4.98
N TRP A 128 -3.97 -7.70 -5.39
CA TRP A 128 -2.75 -6.88 -5.27
C TRP A 128 -2.83 -5.58 -6.08
N TRP A 129 -3.40 -5.62 -7.28
CA TRP A 129 -3.65 -4.44 -8.10
C TRP A 129 -4.65 -3.51 -7.44
N ALA A 130 -5.75 -4.05 -6.90
CA ALA A 130 -6.70 -3.28 -6.14
C ALA A 130 -6.01 -2.57 -4.97
N LEU A 131 -5.14 -3.25 -4.22
CA LEU A 131 -4.34 -2.68 -3.14
C LEU A 131 -3.37 -1.58 -3.59
N ALA A 132 -2.66 -1.80 -4.70
CA ALA A 132 -1.65 -0.88 -5.22
C ALA A 132 -2.25 0.39 -5.86
N LEU A 133 -3.44 0.27 -6.48
CA LEU A 133 -4.12 1.37 -7.14
C LEU A 133 -5.19 2.03 -6.25
N GLY A 134 -5.67 1.32 -5.25
CA GLY A 134 -6.70 1.76 -4.33
C GLY A 134 -6.22 2.80 -3.31
N ARG A 135 -7.18 3.32 -2.55
CA ARG A 135 -6.96 4.29 -1.47
C ARG A 135 -7.05 3.56 -0.14
N PHE A 136 -5.94 2.99 0.28
CA PHE A 136 -5.80 2.28 1.55
C PHE A 136 -4.87 3.04 2.50
N GLY A 137 -5.04 2.78 3.79
CA GLY A 137 -4.31 3.43 4.87
C GLY A 137 -5.14 4.50 5.58
N VAL A 138 -4.42 5.31 6.36
CA VAL A 138 -5.00 6.37 7.19
C VAL A 138 -5.32 7.60 6.34
N ARG A 139 -6.50 8.15 6.59
CA ARG A 139 -6.97 9.43 6.08
C ARG A 139 -7.39 10.28 7.26
N LEU A 140 -6.86 11.49 7.34
CA LEU A 140 -7.29 12.50 8.30
C LEU A 140 -8.35 13.36 7.64
N ARG A 141 -9.47 13.57 8.31
CA ARG A 141 -10.60 14.40 7.86
C ARG A 141 -10.93 15.42 8.95
N PRO A 142 -11.60 16.54 8.63
CA PRO A 142 -12.09 17.50 9.62
C PRO A 142 -12.94 16.85 10.71
N ASP A 143 -13.71 15.80 10.39
CA ASP A 143 -14.60 15.08 11.30
C ASP A 143 -13.94 13.91 12.05
N GLY A 144 -12.77 13.43 11.61
CA GLY A 144 -12.08 12.35 12.31
C GLY A 144 -10.98 11.67 11.50
N ILE A 145 -10.61 10.48 11.95
CA ILE A 145 -9.60 9.62 11.33
C ILE A 145 -10.30 8.43 10.67
N GLU A 146 -10.11 8.26 9.38
CA GLU A 146 -10.57 7.09 8.63
C GLU A 146 -9.38 6.18 8.33
N ASP A 147 -9.40 4.92 8.77
CA ASP A 147 -8.40 3.92 8.39
C ASP A 147 -9.03 2.84 7.52
N ARG A 148 -8.63 2.80 6.24
CA ARG A 148 -9.16 1.90 5.22
C ARG A 148 -8.20 0.74 4.97
N GLN A 149 -8.68 -0.47 5.20
CA GLN A 149 -7.99 -1.73 4.91
C GLN A 149 -8.69 -2.47 3.76
N SER A 150 -8.07 -3.53 3.23
CA SER A 150 -8.62 -4.31 2.11
C SER A 150 -10.01 -4.89 2.37
N LEU A 151 -10.30 -5.29 3.62
CA LEU A 151 -11.53 -5.99 3.99
C LEU A 151 -12.45 -5.18 4.91
N GLY A 152 -12.06 -3.95 5.25
CA GLY A 152 -12.84 -3.12 6.17
C GLY A 152 -12.31 -1.71 6.35
N ALA A 153 -13.05 -0.90 7.07
CA ALA A 153 -12.68 0.46 7.42
C ALA A 153 -13.10 0.78 8.86
N THR A 154 -12.33 1.63 9.52
CA THR A 154 -12.68 2.19 10.83
C THR A 154 -12.69 3.71 10.71
N PHE A 155 -13.69 4.35 11.30
CA PHE A 155 -13.76 5.79 11.44
C PHE A 155 -13.79 6.16 12.91
N ILE A 156 -12.84 6.98 13.33
CA ILE A 156 -12.64 7.42 14.71
C ILE A 156 -12.89 8.94 14.72
N PRO A 157 -14.05 9.41 15.21
CA PRO A 157 -14.31 10.84 15.31
C PRO A 157 -13.34 11.50 16.29
N TRP A 158 -13.01 12.77 16.08
CA TRP A 158 -12.06 13.47 16.95
C TRP A 158 -12.54 13.55 18.41
N GLU A 159 -13.85 13.60 18.63
CA GLU A 159 -14.50 13.61 19.94
C GLU A 159 -14.27 12.30 20.73
N ALA A 160 -13.76 11.26 20.07
CA ALA A 160 -13.35 10.03 20.72
C ALA A 160 -12.04 10.18 21.53
N PHE A 161 -11.31 11.28 21.33
CA PHE A 161 -10.07 11.63 22.04
C PHE A 161 -10.26 12.66 23.16
N ASP A 162 -11.49 13.12 23.42
CA ASP A 162 -11.76 14.12 24.46
C ASP A 162 -11.21 13.65 25.83
N GLY A 163 -10.41 14.51 26.47
CA GLY A 163 -9.81 14.24 27.78
C GLY A 163 -8.62 13.26 27.76
N VAL A 164 -8.05 12.97 26.59
CA VAL A 164 -6.85 12.13 26.45
C VAL A 164 -5.63 13.00 26.20
N ASP A 165 -4.66 13.01 27.12
CA ASP A 165 -3.42 13.78 26.99
C ASP A 165 -2.57 13.33 25.80
N PHE A 166 -2.56 12.02 25.52
CA PHE A 166 -1.78 11.43 24.45
C PHE A 166 -2.62 10.52 23.54
N PRO A 167 -3.35 11.10 22.57
CA PRO A 167 -4.30 10.39 21.73
C PRO A 167 -3.64 9.46 20.70
N ALA A 168 -2.38 9.68 20.33
CA ALA A 168 -1.67 8.87 19.35
C ALA A 168 -0.19 8.71 19.69
N HIS A 169 0.34 7.49 19.49
CA HIS A 169 1.74 7.15 19.68
C HIS A 169 2.25 6.22 18.57
N ALA A 170 3.51 6.38 18.18
CA ALA A 170 4.18 5.47 17.27
C ALA A 170 4.52 4.15 18.00
N GLY A 171 3.65 3.13 17.87
CA GLY A 171 3.88 1.82 18.50
C GLY A 171 4.91 0.97 17.75
N SER A 172 4.89 1.04 16.43
CA SER A 172 5.94 0.47 15.58
C SER A 172 6.10 1.32 14.33
N PRO A 173 7.13 1.06 13.50
CA PRO A 173 7.27 1.78 12.25
C PRO A 173 6.02 1.68 11.34
N HIS A 174 5.23 0.61 11.46
CA HIS A 174 4.07 0.34 10.61
C HIS A 174 2.71 0.53 11.30
N ARG A 175 2.71 0.90 12.59
CA ARG A 175 1.51 0.96 13.42
C ARG A 175 1.55 2.18 14.33
N ILE A 176 0.42 2.88 14.39
CA ILE A 176 0.17 3.92 15.36
C ILE A 176 -0.89 3.41 16.33
N LEU A 177 -0.60 3.54 17.62
CA LEU A 177 -1.51 3.21 18.70
C LEU A 177 -2.29 4.47 19.06
N LEU A 178 -3.61 4.35 19.06
CA LEU A 178 -4.54 5.41 19.40
C LEU A 178 -5.13 5.13 20.77
N ASN A 179 -5.05 6.12 21.67
CA ASN A 179 -5.70 6.05 22.97
C ASN A 179 -7.05 6.77 22.88
N VAL A 180 -8.13 5.99 22.96
CA VAL A 180 -9.50 6.46 22.72
C VAL A 180 -10.27 6.41 24.03
N SER A 181 -10.73 7.56 24.54
CA SER A 181 -11.51 7.63 25.78
C SER A 181 -12.95 7.16 25.58
N ARG A 182 -13.51 7.34 24.37
CA ARG A 182 -14.89 6.97 24.05
C ARG A 182 -14.97 5.96 22.89
N PRO A 183 -14.66 4.67 23.12
CA PRO A 183 -14.66 3.66 22.06
C PRO A 183 -16.03 3.44 21.41
N GLY A 184 -17.14 3.77 22.11
CA GLY A 184 -18.49 3.68 21.57
C GLY A 184 -18.79 4.62 20.40
N LEU A 185 -17.97 5.67 20.19
CA LEU A 185 -18.09 6.57 19.04
C LEU A 185 -17.42 6.03 17.78
N VAL A 186 -16.59 4.99 17.91
CA VAL A 186 -15.83 4.45 16.78
C VAL A 186 -16.73 3.62 15.88
N ARG A 187 -16.80 4.00 14.60
CA ARG A 187 -17.61 3.31 13.60
C ARG A 187 -16.76 2.32 12.83
N LYS A 188 -17.28 1.10 12.64
CA LYS A 188 -16.62 0.05 11.87
C LYS A 188 -17.45 -0.33 10.67
N ARG A 189 -16.79 -0.68 9.57
CA ARG A 189 -17.41 -1.25 8.38
C ARG A 189 -16.58 -2.43 7.89
N GLY A 190 -17.23 -3.56 7.58
CA GLY A 190 -16.55 -4.76 7.07
C GLY A 190 -15.74 -5.51 8.13
N ARG A 191 -14.85 -6.40 7.67
CA ARG A 191 -14.02 -7.26 8.52
C ARG A 191 -12.62 -6.66 8.63
N ARG A 192 -12.31 -6.08 9.78
CA ARG A 192 -10.98 -5.57 10.11
C ARG A 192 -10.21 -6.62 10.89
N SER A 193 -8.93 -6.81 10.53
CA SER A 193 -8.00 -7.58 11.35
C SER A 193 -7.27 -6.64 12.32
N GLY A 194 -7.17 -7.05 13.59
CA GLY A 194 -6.49 -6.30 14.64
C GLY A 194 -7.40 -5.37 15.47
N GLU A 195 -6.78 -4.66 16.39
CA GLU A 195 -7.46 -3.77 17.32
C GLU A 195 -7.96 -2.48 16.64
N ILE A 196 -9.02 -1.91 17.21
CA ILE A 196 -9.68 -0.69 16.73
C ILE A 196 -8.76 0.52 16.92
N THR A 197 -7.97 0.48 17.98
CA THR A 197 -7.01 1.47 18.43
C THR A 197 -5.71 1.44 17.64
N VAL A 198 -5.50 0.48 16.73
CA VAL A 198 -4.25 0.35 15.99
C VAL A 198 -4.48 0.77 14.55
N VAL A 199 -3.93 1.90 14.11
CA VAL A 199 -4.01 2.35 12.70
C VAL A 199 -2.72 2.11 11.93
N SER A 200 -2.84 1.92 10.61
CA SER A 200 -1.71 1.58 9.75
C SER A 200 -0.89 2.82 9.33
N SER A 201 0.44 2.73 9.46
CA SER A 201 1.39 3.73 8.93
C SER A 201 2.32 3.12 7.88
N LEU A 202 1.79 2.25 7.01
CA LEU A 202 2.61 1.48 6.04
C LEU A 202 3.40 2.34 5.05
N SER A 203 3.00 3.59 4.82
CA SER A 203 3.55 4.45 3.77
C SER A 203 3.99 5.84 4.24
N THR A 204 3.82 6.14 5.52
CA THR A 204 4.20 7.42 6.13
C THR A 204 4.95 7.12 7.42
N ASP A 205 5.87 8.01 7.79
CA ASP A 205 6.53 7.94 9.10
C ASP A 205 5.50 7.94 10.25
N SER A 206 5.62 6.97 11.16
CA SER A 206 4.64 6.76 12.21
C SER A 206 4.71 7.82 13.31
N VAL A 207 5.91 8.36 13.57
CA VAL A 207 6.13 9.43 14.56
C VAL A 207 5.51 10.72 14.06
N PHE A 208 5.79 11.09 12.81
CA PHE A 208 5.18 12.23 12.13
C PHE A 208 3.65 12.15 12.14
N LEU A 209 3.06 11.03 11.68
CA LEU A 209 1.61 10.90 11.60
C LEU A 209 0.96 10.87 13.00
N ALA A 210 1.61 10.29 14.01
CA ALA A 210 1.14 10.36 15.40
C ALA A 210 1.15 11.81 15.93
N GLY A 211 2.21 12.58 15.62
CA GLY A 211 2.29 14.01 15.96
C GLY A 211 1.18 14.84 15.32
N VAL A 212 0.88 14.59 14.03
CA VAL A 212 -0.24 15.25 13.32
C VAL A 212 -1.58 14.92 13.98
N ILE A 213 -1.82 13.66 14.32
CA ILE A 213 -3.06 13.23 15.00
C ILE A 213 -3.16 13.91 16.37
N HIS A 214 -2.05 13.93 17.14
CA HIS A 214 -1.99 14.59 18.43
C HIS A 214 -2.32 16.09 18.33
N TRP A 215 -1.79 16.78 17.33
CA TRP A 215 -2.06 18.21 17.10
C TRP A 215 -3.53 18.49 16.85
N TYR A 216 -4.18 17.76 15.94
CA TYR A 216 -5.59 17.98 15.59
C TYR A 216 -6.57 17.50 16.67
N ALA A 217 -6.20 16.49 17.45
CA ALA A 217 -6.98 16.10 18.61
C ALA A 217 -7.09 17.27 19.61
N HIS A 218 -5.99 17.97 19.87
CA HIS A 218 -5.92 19.09 20.84
C HIS A 218 -6.31 20.47 20.29
N ARG A 219 -6.44 20.64 18.97
CA ARG A 219 -6.82 21.91 18.33
C ARG A 219 -8.02 21.75 17.40
N PRO A 220 -9.25 21.72 17.94
CA PRO A 220 -10.46 21.58 17.15
C PRO A 220 -10.62 22.63 16.04
N GLU A 221 -10.22 23.87 16.33
CA GLU A 221 -10.26 24.99 15.39
C GLU A 221 -9.37 24.80 14.16
N ALA A 222 -8.28 24.03 14.28
CA ALA A 222 -7.35 23.77 13.19
C ALA A 222 -7.87 22.69 12.22
N ARG A 223 -8.87 21.89 12.62
CA ARG A 223 -9.37 20.75 11.83
C ARG A 223 -9.98 21.18 10.48
N ALA A 224 -10.48 22.42 10.38
CA ALA A 224 -11.01 22.98 9.14
C ALA A 224 -9.94 23.14 8.05
N ALA A 225 -8.66 23.25 8.41
CA ALA A 225 -7.55 23.36 7.47
C ALA A 225 -7.12 22.00 6.88
N ILE A 226 -7.64 20.89 7.40
CA ILE A 226 -7.32 19.53 6.94
C ILE A 226 -7.69 19.37 5.46
N GLY A 227 -6.71 18.94 4.67
CA GLY A 227 -6.84 18.72 3.23
C GLY A 227 -6.39 19.88 2.35
N THR A 228 -6.01 21.02 2.92
CA THR A 228 -5.44 22.14 2.16
C THR A 228 -3.94 21.94 1.92
N GLU A 229 -3.42 22.45 0.79
CA GLU A 229 -2.00 22.33 0.46
C GLU A 229 -1.11 23.15 1.40
N SER A 230 -1.54 24.35 1.78
CA SER A 230 -0.83 25.22 2.72
C SER A 230 -0.65 24.56 4.08
N GLU A 231 -1.69 23.87 4.57
CA GLU A 231 -1.62 23.17 5.85
C GLU A 231 -0.73 21.93 5.73
N ARG A 232 -0.80 21.16 4.64
CA ARG A 232 0.15 20.07 4.37
C ARG A 232 1.60 20.58 4.47
N ASP A 233 1.91 21.67 3.78
CA ASP A 233 3.27 22.21 3.71
C ASP A 233 3.76 22.70 5.08
N ARG A 234 2.86 23.32 5.85
CA ARG A 234 3.13 23.66 7.26
C ARG A 234 3.49 22.42 8.07
N LEU A 235 2.65 21.39 8.08
CA LEU A 235 2.87 20.16 8.88
C LEU A 235 4.18 19.47 8.48
N VAL A 236 4.47 19.36 7.18
CA VAL A 236 5.72 18.76 6.68
C VAL A 236 6.93 19.60 7.07
N SER A 237 6.84 20.94 7.05
CA SER A 237 7.95 21.79 7.49
C SER A 237 8.20 21.69 9.01
N GLU A 238 7.13 21.57 9.80
CA GLU A 238 7.19 21.57 11.26
C GLU A 238 7.69 20.24 11.83
N TRP A 239 7.24 19.12 11.25
CA TRP A 239 7.53 17.78 11.77
C TRP A 239 8.29 16.86 10.81
N GLY A 240 8.47 17.24 9.54
CA GLY A 240 9.20 16.42 8.56
C GLY A 240 10.71 16.35 8.78
N GLY A 241 11.27 17.24 9.62
CA GLY A 241 12.71 17.29 9.92
C GLY A 241 13.20 16.33 11.02
N GLY A 242 12.34 15.50 11.61
CA GLY A 242 12.72 14.54 12.66
C GLY A 242 13.22 15.16 13.98
N ALA A 243 13.17 16.48 14.13
CA ALA A 243 13.75 17.21 15.26
C ALA A 243 12.75 17.58 16.36
N ALA A 244 11.43 17.44 16.14
CA ALA A 244 10.42 18.08 16.98
C ALA A 244 9.82 17.22 18.11
N ILE A 245 10.21 15.95 18.26
CA ILE A 245 9.72 15.09 19.35
C ILE A 245 10.91 14.33 19.95
N ARG A 246 11.64 14.99 20.85
CA ARG A 246 12.46 14.37 21.90
C ARG A 246 11.97 14.86 23.24
#